data_AF-A0A418MFU5-F1
#
_entry.id   AF-A0A418MFU5-F1
#
_cell.length_a   1.000
_cell.length_b   1.000
_cell.length_c   1.000
_cell.angle_alpha   90.00
_cell.angle_beta   90.00
_cell.angle_gamma   90.00
#
_symmetry.space_group_name_H-M   'P 1'
#
loop_
_entity.id
_entity.type
_entity.pdbx_description
1 polymer ?
#
loop_
_entity_poly.entity_id
_entity_poly.type
_entity_poly.pdbx_seq_one_letter_code
_entity_poly.pdbx_strand_id
1 'polypeptide(L)'
;MFLGASSGPDNTTGSRNTFLGYQAGYLNKSGSDNVFIGPQAGGFIGSGNQNTIIGSGAGAVSSGSASANTLVGYRAGLNTTGQFNTFIGVQTGLNNTTGSSNYMMGTNAGLANSTGSGNYFLGDNAGGGNTGGSFNIYIGANAGNGTNVNGDNNLAIGFEAGRANVAGLNNTFIGFRADAGANGLSNATAIGNNARVNVSNAVVLGNGANVGIGTSSPTVRLQINTGVANQSGVRLENLTSASPATALNQTKFLTVDGSGNVILASTTSGGRIAAEAESLWQRKGRYLTSQADNAVIIGSNVSRTPAGYRLYVQEGILTEKVKVAVKNTGEWSDHVFAPTYKLVPLAEVEQHIQRHGHLPGVPSAKQMVEQGNDLHRTDAKLLEKIEELTLYVLKQQKELESIKQQNQQMKQEVSDLRARLGH
;
A
#
# COMPACT_ATOMS: atom_id res chain seq x y z
N MET A 1 57.84 -36.20 -28.38
CA MET A 1 58.43 -35.49 -29.53
C MET A 1 59.05 -34.21 -29.03
N PHE A 2 60.36 -34.00 -29.20
CA PHE A 2 61.07 -32.78 -28.78
C PHE A 2 61.76 -32.15 -29.98
N LEU A 3 61.49 -30.88 -30.28
CA LEU A 3 62.04 -30.19 -31.45
C LEU A 3 62.39 -28.74 -31.11
N GLY A 4 63.64 -28.34 -31.37
CA GLY A 4 64.19 -27.03 -31.01
C GLY A 4 65.35 -27.11 -30.03
N ALA A 5 66.17 -26.06 -29.97
CA ALA A 5 67.35 -26.04 -29.11
C ALA A 5 66.95 -26.10 -27.61
N SER A 6 67.58 -27.03 -26.88
CA SER A 6 67.31 -27.28 -25.46
C SER A 6 65.83 -27.57 -25.13
N SER A 7 65.12 -28.24 -26.03
CA SER A 7 63.75 -28.70 -25.78
C SER A 7 63.75 -30.00 -24.95
N GLY A 8 63.20 -29.99 -23.73
CA GLY A 8 63.10 -31.14 -22.82
C GLY A 8 64.40 -31.84 -22.38
N PRO A 9 65.55 -31.15 -22.18
CA PRO A 9 66.84 -31.79 -21.88
C PRO A 9 66.85 -32.53 -20.54
N ASP A 10 66.08 -32.09 -19.55
CA ASP A 10 66.06 -32.68 -18.21
C ASP A 10 65.09 -33.87 -18.06
N ASN A 11 64.40 -34.28 -19.13
CA ASN A 11 63.39 -35.33 -19.04
C ASN A 11 64.02 -36.70 -18.81
N THR A 12 63.74 -37.28 -17.63
CA THR A 12 64.28 -38.57 -17.18
C THR A 12 63.23 -39.69 -17.21
N THR A 13 62.01 -39.43 -16.71
CA THR A 13 60.95 -40.45 -16.58
C THR A 13 59.60 -40.01 -17.15
N GLY A 14 59.49 -38.77 -17.62
CA GLY A 14 58.27 -38.21 -18.20
C GLY A 14 57.96 -38.78 -19.59
N SER A 15 56.70 -39.12 -19.84
CA SER A 15 56.26 -39.80 -21.07
C SER A 15 55.13 -39.06 -21.77
N ARG A 16 54.88 -39.37 -23.06
CA ARG A 16 53.77 -38.80 -23.87
C ARG A 16 53.76 -37.26 -23.95
N ASN A 17 54.95 -36.66 -24.02
CA ASN A 17 55.13 -35.21 -24.13
C ASN A 17 55.42 -34.76 -25.58
N THR A 18 54.92 -33.57 -25.94
CA THR A 18 55.24 -32.85 -27.18
C THR A 18 55.82 -31.48 -26.86
N PHE A 19 57.12 -31.28 -27.09
CA PHE A 19 57.81 -30.00 -26.88
C PHE A 19 58.35 -29.45 -28.21
N LEU A 20 58.01 -28.20 -28.51
CA LEU A 20 58.39 -27.52 -29.75
C LEU A 20 58.82 -26.08 -29.47
N GLY A 21 60.11 -25.77 -29.64
CA GLY A 21 60.66 -24.42 -29.47
C GLY A 21 61.92 -24.37 -28.61
N TYR A 22 62.60 -23.22 -28.63
CA TYR A 22 63.77 -22.97 -27.78
C TYR A 22 63.38 -23.08 -26.29
N GLN A 23 64.05 -23.96 -25.53
CA GLN A 23 63.79 -24.18 -24.10
C GLN A 23 62.34 -24.58 -23.75
N ALA A 24 61.58 -25.14 -24.69
CA ALA A 24 60.26 -25.71 -24.38
C ALA A 24 60.42 -26.91 -23.43
N GLY A 25 59.73 -26.88 -22.28
CA GLY A 25 59.83 -27.92 -21.26
C GLY A 25 61.22 -28.13 -20.66
N TYR A 26 62.05 -27.08 -20.60
CA TYR A 26 63.48 -27.16 -20.26
C TYR A 26 63.78 -27.99 -18.99
N LEU A 27 63.10 -27.74 -17.87
CA LEU A 27 63.31 -28.42 -16.58
C LEU A 27 62.37 -29.62 -16.34
N ASN A 28 61.60 -30.08 -17.33
CA ASN A 28 60.67 -31.18 -17.11
C ASN A 28 61.45 -32.48 -16.86
N LYS A 29 61.41 -33.01 -15.63
CA LYS A 29 62.11 -34.22 -15.18
C LYS A 29 61.28 -35.49 -15.28
N SER A 30 60.03 -35.43 -14.82
CA SER A 30 59.13 -36.58 -14.68
C SER A 30 57.69 -36.33 -15.12
N GLY A 31 57.38 -35.12 -15.59
CA GLY A 31 56.04 -34.74 -16.03
C GLY A 31 55.63 -35.47 -17.31
N SER A 32 54.39 -35.93 -17.40
CA SER A 32 53.85 -36.68 -18.53
C SER A 32 52.60 -36.03 -19.14
N ASP A 33 52.27 -36.40 -20.37
CA ASP A 33 51.06 -35.97 -21.07
C ASP A 33 50.98 -34.44 -21.30
N ASN A 34 52.12 -33.80 -21.57
CA ASN A 34 52.20 -32.35 -21.78
C ASN A 34 52.41 -31.97 -23.25
N VAL A 35 51.81 -30.86 -23.68
CA VAL A 35 52.02 -30.21 -24.98
C VAL A 35 52.56 -28.80 -24.76
N PHE A 36 53.85 -28.57 -25.03
CA PHE A 36 54.51 -27.27 -24.92
C PHE A 36 54.97 -26.77 -26.28
N ILE A 37 54.43 -25.65 -26.76
CA ILE A 37 54.74 -25.10 -28.09
C ILE A 37 55.06 -23.60 -27.96
N GLY A 38 56.27 -23.22 -28.33
CA GLY A 38 56.77 -21.84 -28.31
C GLY A 38 58.05 -21.69 -27.48
N PRO A 39 58.80 -20.60 -27.67
CA PRO A 39 59.99 -20.32 -26.86
C PRO A 39 59.65 -20.28 -25.37
N GLN A 40 60.37 -21.06 -24.57
CA GLN A 40 60.23 -21.16 -23.11
C GLN A 40 58.85 -21.61 -22.62
N ALA A 41 57.99 -22.17 -23.50
CA ALA A 41 56.70 -22.71 -23.09
C ALA A 41 56.90 -23.82 -22.04
N GLY A 42 56.30 -23.64 -20.86
CA GLY A 42 56.41 -24.58 -19.73
C GLY A 42 57.85 -24.80 -19.24
N GLY A 43 58.76 -23.85 -19.48
CA GLY A 43 60.20 -24.03 -19.33
C GLY A 43 60.65 -24.53 -17.95
N PHE A 44 60.01 -24.11 -16.87
CA PHE A 44 60.42 -24.44 -15.49
C PHE A 44 59.52 -25.48 -14.80
N ILE A 45 58.57 -26.09 -15.52
CA ILE A 45 57.66 -27.11 -14.96
C ILE A 45 58.43 -28.43 -14.81
N GLY A 46 58.72 -28.82 -13.57
CA GLY A 46 59.58 -29.97 -13.25
C GLY A 46 58.87 -31.33 -13.26
N SER A 47 57.63 -31.40 -12.79
CA SER A 47 56.90 -32.66 -12.55
C SER A 47 55.40 -32.56 -12.87
N GLY A 48 54.97 -31.50 -13.55
CA GLY A 48 53.58 -31.27 -13.93
C GLY A 48 53.08 -32.19 -15.04
N ASN A 49 51.82 -32.61 -14.95
CA ASN A 49 51.18 -33.50 -15.92
C ASN A 49 50.00 -32.84 -16.64
N GLN A 50 49.63 -33.34 -17.81
CA GLN A 50 48.37 -33.00 -18.49
C GLN A 50 48.23 -31.51 -18.84
N ASN A 51 49.33 -30.82 -19.14
CA ASN A 51 49.30 -29.41 -19.49
C ASN A 51 49.29 -29.18 -21.01
N THR A 52 48.52 -28.21 -21.48
CA THR A 52 48.59 -27.67 -22.84
C THR A 52 49.08 -26.22 -22.76
N ILE A 53 50.33 -25.96 -23.15
CA ILE A 53 50.97 -24.65 -23.06
C ILE A 53 51.45 -24.23 -24.46
N ILE A 54 50.87 -23.17 -25.01
CA ILE A 54 51.15 -22.69 -26.36
C ILE A 54 51.38 -21.17 -26.32
N GLY A 55 52.56 -20.72 -26.71
CA GLY A 55 52.92 -19.31 -26.79
C GLY A 55 54.29 -19.00 -26.18
N SER A 56 54.91 -17.93 -26.64
CA SER A 56 56.22 -17.50 -26.11
C SER A 56 56.09 -17.10 -24.65
N GLY A 57 56.86 -17.74 -23.78
CA GLY A 57 56.88 -17.49 -22.34
C GLY A 57 55.61 -17.96 -21.60
N ALA A 58 54.69 -18.68 -22.24
CA ALA A 58 53.51 -19.21 -21.54
C ALA A 58 53.94 -20.23 -20.48
N GLY A 59 53.45 -20.09 -19.25
CA GLY A 59 53.82 -20.94 -18.11
C GLY A 59 55.33 -21.07 -17.87
N ALA A 60 56.13 -20.09 -18.28
CA ALA A 60 57.58 -20.28 -18.31
C ALA A 60 58.18 -20.37 -16.91
N VAL A 61 57.75 -19.55 -15.95
CA VAL A 61 58.34 -19.49 -14.59
C VAL A 61 57.59 -20.37 -13.59
N SER A 62 56.56 -21.08 -14.05
CA SER A 62 55.82 -22.09 -13.30
C SER A 62 56.78 -23.17 -12.75
N SER A 63 57.03 -23.15 -11.44
CA SER A 63 57.86 -24.16 -10.77
C SER A 63 56.98 -25.23 -10.08
N GLY A 64 57.51 -26.45 -9.96
CA GLY A 64 56.83 -27.54 -9.25
C GLY A 64 55.86 -28.39 -10.10
N SER A 65 54.81 -28.92 -9.48
CA SER A 65 53.85 -29.89 -10.04
C SER A 65 52.60 -29.28 -10.66
N ALA A 66 52.72 -28.09 -11.29
CA ALA A 66 51.61 -27.43 -11.98
C ALA A 66 51.03 -28.37 -13.05
N SER A 67 49.79 -28.84 -12.85
CA SER A 67 49.18 -29.90 -13.65
C SER A 67 47.80 -29.49 -14.13
N ALA A 68 47.35 -30.11 -15.22
CA ALA A 68 46.03 -29.93 -15.80
C ALA A 68 45.71 -28.47 -16.20
N ASN A 69 46.71 -27.71 -16.66
CA ASN A 69 46.52 -26.33 -17.11
C ASN A 69 46.45 -26.23 -18.63
N THR A 70 45.60 -25.34 -19.15
CA THR A 70 45.56 -24.92 -20.57
C THR A 70 45.98 -23.46 -20.65
N LEU A 71 47.19 -23.17 -21.11
CA LEU A 71 47.78 -21.84 -21.20
C LEU A 71 48.09 -21.50 -22.66
N VAL A 72 47.32 -20.59 -23.27
CA VAL A 72 47.45 -20.28 -24.70
C VAL A 72 47.59 -18.77 -24.90
N GLY A 73 48.76 -18.32 -25.35
CA GLY A 73 49.04 -16.92 -25.67
C GLY A 73 50.39 -16.43 -25.13
N TYR A 74 50.80 -15.23 -25.53
CA TYR A 74 52.06 -14.63 -25.07
C TYR A 74 52.03 -14.42 -23.55
N ARG A 75 52.96 -15.06 -22.83
CA ARG A 75 53.07 -15.01 -21.36
C ARG A 75 51.78 -15.37 -20.60
N ALA A 76 50.90 -16.17 -21.19
CA ALA A 76 49.73 -16.70 -20.49
C ALA A 76 50.17 -17.54 -19.29
N GLY A 77 49.67 -17.23 -18.09
CA GLY A 77 50.00 -17.93 -16.85
C GLY A 77 51.48 -17.99 -16.52
N LEU A 78 52.28 -16.97 -16.89
CA LEU A 78 53.75 -16.98 -16.76
C LEU A 78 54.26 -17.51 -15.40
N ASN A 79 53.60 -17.13 -14.30
CA ASN A 79 54.00 -17.46 -12.93
C ASN A 79 53.19 -18.61 -12.29
N THR A 80 52.25 -19.25 -13.03
CA THR A 80 51.25 -20.14 -12.43
C THR A 80 51.85 -21.42 -11.89
N THR A 81 51.75 -21.64 -10.58
CA THR A 81 52.03 -22.93 -9.93
C THR A 81 50.75 -23.68 -9.57
N GLY A 82 49.58 -23.02 -9.68
CA GLY A 82 48.27 -23.62 -9.48
C GLY A 82 47.87 -24.63 -10.57
N GLN A 83 46.77 -25.33 -10.31
CA GLN A 83 46.28 -26.44 -11.14
C GLN A 83 44.89 -26.16 -11.71
N PHE A 84 44.50 -26.89 -12.76
CA PHE A 84 43.17 -26.81 -13.38
C PHE A 84 42.80 -25.42 -13.93
N ASN A 85 43.80 -24.63 -14.32
CA ASN A 85 43.56 -23.30 -14.89
C ASN A 85 43.46 -23.34 -16.41
N THR A 86 42.55 -22.56 -16.98
CA THR A 86 42.44 -22.31 -18.43
C THR A 86 42.67 -20.82 -18.70
N PHE A 87 43.83 -20.45 -19.21
CA PHE A 87 44.21 -19.07 -19.54
C PHE A 87 44.44 -18.92 -21.03
N ILE A 88 43.63 -18.10 -21.70
CA ILE A 88 43.67 -17.92 -23.15
C ILE A 88 43.73 -16.42 -23.50
N GLY A 89 44.86 -15.96 -24.01
CA GLY A 89 45.09 -14.56 -24.38
C GLY A 89 46.49 -14.06 -24.02
N VAL A 90 46.74 -12.78 -24.32
CA VAL A 90 48.01 -12.12 -24.00
C VAL A 90 48.04 -11.74 -22.53
N GLN A 91 49.05 -12.21 -21.80
CA GLN A 91 49.27 -11.94 -20.37
C GLN A 91 48.09 -12.31 -19.45
N THR A 92 47.21 -13.20 -19.91
CA THR A 92 46.10 -13.73 -19.12
C THR A 92 46.64 -14.49 -17.91
N GLY A 93 46.17 -14.16 -16.71
CA GLY A 93 46.61 -14.80 -15.45
C GLY A 93 48.13 -14.68 -15.19
N LEU A 94 48.81 -13.66 -15.72
CA LEU A 94 50.28 -13.56 -15.71
C LEU A 94 50.88 -13.70 -14.31
N ASN A 95 50.30 -13.05 -13.30
CA ASN A 95 50.78 -13.09 -11.92
C ASN A 95 50.17 -14.20 -11.05
N ASN A 96 49.38 -15.11 -11.64
CA ASN A 96 48.81 -16.22 -10.88
C ASN A 96 49.94 -17.05 -10.30
N THR A 97 49.97 -17.24 -8.99
CA THR A 97 50.94 -18.10 -8.30
C THR A 97 50.22 -19.39 -7.92
N THR A 98 49.51 -19.44 -6.80
CA THR A 98 48.89 -20.67 -6.28
C THR A 98 47.41 -20.83 -6.66
N GLY A 99 46.79 -19.80 -7.24
CA GLY A 99 45.39 -19.82 -7.65
C GLY A 99 45.07 -21.00 -8.58
N SER A 100 44.01 -21.76 -8.27
CA SER A 100 43.63 -22.96 -9.00
C SER A 100 42.18 -22.90 -9.48
N SER A 101 41.85 -23.73 -10.48
CA SER A 101 40.50 -23.83 -11.05
C SER A 101 39.96 -22.52 -11.61
N ASN A 102 40.83 -21.67 -12.18
CA ASN A 102 40.43 -20.42 -12.80
C ASN A 102 40.24 -20.58 -14.31
N TYR A 103 39.18 -19.99 -14.85
CA TYR A 103 38.96 -19.86 -16.29
C TYR A 103 39.10 -18.38 -16.67
N MET A 104 40.10 -18.04 -17.48
CA MET A 104 40.36 -16.67 -17.88
C MET A 104 40.62 -16.58 -19.39
N MET A 105 39.95 -15.65 -20.07
CA MET A 105 40.11 -15.41 -21.50
C MET A 105 40.06 -13.93 -21.83
N GLY A 106 41.05 -13.45 -22.59
CA GLY A 106 41.20 -12.05 -23.00
C GLY A 106 42.55 -11.47 -22.59
N THR A 107 42.94 -10.37 -23.26
CA THR A 107 44.18 -9.65 -22.93
C THR A 107 44.11 -9.14 -21.49
N ASN A 108 45.16 -9.41 -20.70
CA ASN A 108 45.26 -9.02 -19.29
C ASN A 108 44.11 -9.48 -18.38
N ALA A 109 43.29 -10.45 -18.79
CA ALA A 109 42.27 -11.02 -17.92
C ALA A 109 42.94 -11.67 -16.70
N GLY A 110 42.53 -11.27 -15.49
CA GLY A 110 43.13 -11.71 -14.23
C GLY A 110 44.63 -11.41 -14.09
N LEU A 111 45.15 -10.36 -14.75
CA LEU A 111 46.58 -10.01 -14.77
C LEU A 111 47.24 -10.02 -13.38
N ALA A 112 46.59 -9.44 -12.37
CA ALA A 112 47.10 -9.33 -11.01
C ALA A 112 46.70 -10.49 -10.07
N ASN A 113 45.94 -11.48 -10.54
CA ASN A 113 45.51 -12.60 -9.68
C ASN A 113 46.73 -13.32 -9.17
N SER A 114 46.91 -13.46 -7.85
CA SER A 114 48.05 -14.15 -7.25
C SER A 114 47.61 -15.48 -6.63
N THR A 115 46.66 -15.45 -5.69
CA THR A 115 46.20 -16.65 -4.97
C THR A 115 44.74 -17.00 -5.21
N GLY A 116 43.97 -16.15 -5.90
CA GLY A 116 42.54 -16.33 -6.10
C GLY A 116 42.22 -17.59 -6.90
N SER A 117 41.23 -18.35 -6.45
CA SER A 117 40.82 -19.63 -7.05
C SER A 117 39.36 -19.62 -7.48
N GLY A 118 39.00 -20.47 -8.43
CA GLY A 118 37.60 -20.63 -8.87
C GLY A 118 37.02 -19.41 -9.59
N ASN A 119 37.86 -18.55 -10.18
CA ASN A 119 37.39 -17.35 -10.87
C ASN A 119 37.09 -17.62 -12.36
N TYR A 120 36.09 -16.92 -12.91
CA TYR A 120 35.72 -16.94 -14.32
C TYR A 120 35.82 -15.53 -14.92
N PHE A 121 36.89 -15.23 -15.66
CA PHE A 121 37.13 -13.92 -16.25
C PHE A 121 37.11 -13.98 -17.78
N LEU A 122 36.23 -13.21 -18.43
CA LEU A 122 36.08 -13.19 -19.87
C LEU A 122 36.01 -11.75 -20.39
N GLY A 123 37.05 -11.30 -21.09
CA GLY A 123 37.13 -9.97 -21.68
C GLY A 123 38.49 -9.30 -21.47
N ASP A 124 38.75 -8.25 -22.24
CA ASP A 124 39.95 -7.41 -22.05
C ASP A 124 39.95 -6.82 -20.63
N ASN A 125 41.04 -7.03 -19.90
CA ASN A 125 41.22 -6.56 -18.53
C ASN A 125 40.16 -7.07 -17.52
N ALA A 126 39.33 -8.07 -17.85
CA ALA A 126 38.34 -8.62 -16.93
C ALA A 126 39.04 -9.17 -15.68
N GLY A 127 38.65 -8.71 -14.49
CA GLY A 127 39.31 -9.06 -13.22
C GLY A 127 40.78 -8.69 -13.13
N GLY A 128 41.29 -7.80 -13.98
CA GLY A 128 42.72 -7.52 -14.10
C GLY A 128 43.38 -6.99 -12.82
N GLY A 129 42.60 -6.37 -11.92
CA GLY A 129 43.06 -5.91 -10.59
C GLY A 129 42.74 -6.84 -9.43
N ASN A 130 42.15 -8.03 -9.67
CA ASN A 130 41.89 -9.02 -8.61
C ASN A 130 43.23 -9.57 -8.11
N THR A 131 43.58 -9.40 -6.83
CA THR A 131 44.85 -9.89 -6.28
C THR A 131 44.75 -11.26 -5.64
N GLY A 132 43.65 -11.56 -4.96
CA GLY A 132 43.46 -12.81 -4.22
C GLY A 132 42.01 -13.24 -4.06
N GLY A 133 41.06 -12.48 -4.61
CA GLY A 133 39.64 -12.81 -4.52
C GLY A 133 39.33 -14.10 -5.27
N SER A 134 38.44 -14.90 -4.69
CA SER A 134 38.03 -16.22 -5.18
C SER A 134 36.55 -16.24 -5.54
N PHE A 135 36.18 -17.19 -6.40
CA PHE A 135 34.79 -17.43 -6.82
C PHE A 135 34.11 -16.22 -7.49
N ASN A 136 34.88 -15.36 -8.16
CA ASN A 136 34.34 -14.23 -8.89
C ASN A 136 34.07 -14.58 -10.35
N ILE A 137 32.99 -14.02 -10.92
CA ILE A 137 32.64 -14.15 -12.32
C ILE A 137 32.60 -12.75 -12.94
N TYR A 138 33.57 -12.43 -13.80
CA TYR A 138 33.67 -11.14 -14.48
C TYR A 138 33.65 -11.31 -15.99
N ILE A 139 32.61 -10.79 -16.65
CA ILE A 139 32.38 -10.96 -18.08
C ILE A 139 32.14 -9.59 -18.71
N GLY A 140 33.02 -9.19 -19.64
CA GLY A 140 33.02 -7.89 -20.29
C GLY A 140 34.35 -7.17 -20.14
N ALA A 141 34.66 -6.27 -21.08
CA ALA A 141 35.89 -5.49 -20.98
C ALA A 141 35.86 -4.59 -19.72
N ASN A 142 36.95 -4.61 -18.97
CA ASN A 142 37.10 -3.96 -17.67
C ASN A 142 36.09 -4.37 -16.58
N ALA A 143 35.34 -5.47 -16.76
CA ALA A 143 34.46 -6.00 -15.71
C ALA A 143 35.31 -6.41 -14.50
N GLY A 144 34.98 -5.90 -13.31
CA GLY A 144 35.74 -6.15 -12.09
C GLY A 144 37.20 -5.67 -12.14
N ASN A 145 37.59 -4.81 -13.10
CA ASN A 145 38.94 -4.21 -13.19
C ASN A 145 39.14 -3.06 -12.19
N GLY A 146 38.61 -3.22 -10.97
CA GLY A 146 38.87 -2.31 -9.87
C GLY A 146 40.15 -2.68 -9.14
N THR A 147 40.54 -1.89 -8.15
CA THR A 147 41.47 -2.31 -7.10
C THR A 147 40.75 -3.27 -6.15
N ASN A 148 40.21 -4.36 -6.68
CA ASN A 148 39.39 -5.30 -5.94
C ASN A 148 40.32 -6.26 -5.18
N VAL A 149 40.89 -5.73 -4.10
CA VAL A 149 41.75 -6.46 -3.19
C VAL A 149 40.86 -7.42 -2.40
N ASN A 150 40.94 -8.71 -2.72
CA ASN A 150 40.37 -9.82 -1.94
C ASN A 150 38.83 -9.86 -1.78
N GLY A 151 38.07 -9.35 -2.75
CA GLY A 151 36.62 -9.54 -2.78
C GLY A 151 36.24 -10.92 -3.33
N ASP A 152 35.47 -11.70 -2.58
CA ASP A 152 35.01 -13.05 -2.95
C ASP A 152 33.54 -13.08 -3.40
N ASN A 153 33.20 -14.07 -4.23
CA ASN A 153 31.83 -14.39 -4.64
C ASN A 153 31.10 -13.24 -5.36
N ASN A 154 31.79 -12.42 -6.13
CA ASN A 154 31.19 -11.32 -6.88
C ASN A 154 30.88 -11.72 -8.34
N LEU A 155 29.74 -11.25 -8.84
CA LEU A 155 29.33 -11.36 -10.23
C LEU A 155 29.35 -9.97 -10.87
N ALA A 156 30.08 -9.78 -11.97
CA ALA A 156 30.02 -8.58 -12.78
C ALA A 156 29.91 -8.93 -14.28
N ILE A 157 28.81 -8.55 -14.91
CA ILE A 157 28.56 -8.81 -16.33
C ILE A 157 28.24 -7.48 -17.04
N GLY A 158 29.08 -7.09 -17.99
CA GLY A 158 28.94 -5.88 -18.78
C GLY A 158 30.25 -5.08 -18.88
N PHE A 159 30.32 -4.17 -19.85
CA PHE A 159 31.45 -3.24 -19.96
C PHE A 159 31.56 -2.39 -18.69
N GLU A 160 32.75 -2.40 -18.07
CA GLU A 160 33.05 -1.70 -16.80
C GLU A 160 32.11 -2.05 -15.63
N ALA A 161 31.42 -3.20 -15.66
CA ALA A 161 30.56 -3.62 -14.55
C ALA A 161 31.41 -3.97 -13.31
N GLY A 162 30.95 -3.57 -12.12
CA GLY A 162 31.60 -3.87 -10.85
C GLY A 162 33.03 -3.32 -10.70
N ARG A 163 33.42 -2.33 -11.51
CA ARG A 163 34.78 -1.77 -11.51
C ARG A 163 35.09 -1.00 -10.24
N ALA A 164 34.11 -0.34 -9.62
CA ALA A 164 34.28 0.36 -8.36
C ALA A 164 34.04 -0.53 -7.14
N ASN A 165 33.77 -1.84 -7.32
CA ASN A 165 33.71 -2.78 -6.21
C ASN A 165 35.12 -2.93 -5.62
N VAL A 166 35.29 -2.54 -4.36
CA VAL A 166 36.55 -2.62 -3.62
C VAL A 166 36.30 -3.41 -2.34
N ALA A 167 36.93 -4.59 -2.22
CA ALA A 167 36.81 -5.51 -1.08
C ALA A 167 35.35 -5.91 -0.76
N GLY A 168 34.46 -5.88 -1.76
CA GLY A 168 33.07 -6.29 -1.59
C GLY A 168 32.89 -7.80 -1.69
N LEU A 169 31.83 -8.31 -1.05
CA LEU A 169 31.55 -9.75 -0.95
C LEU A 169 30.12 -10.07 -1.42
N ASN A 170 29.94 -11.14 -2.18
CA ASN A 170 28.60 -11.61 -2.59
C ASN A 170 27.78 -10.56 -3.37
N ASN A 171 28.43 -9.70 -4.16
CA ASN A 171 27.74 -8.66 -4.92
C ASN A 171 27.41 -9.09 -6.35
N THR A 172 26.35 -8.52 -6.93
CA THR A 172 25.92 -8.78 -8.30
C THR A 172 25.76 -7.48 -9.09
N PHE A 173 26.53 -7.32 -10.16
CA PHE A 173 26.49 -6.16 -11.05
C PHE A 173 26.23 -6.62 -12.48
N ILE A 174 25.08 -6.28 -13.06
CA ILE A 174 24.71 -6.74 -14.40
C ILE A 174 24.26 -5.54 -15.24
N GLY A 175 25.01 -5.20 -16.29
CA GLY A 175 24.71 -4.11 -17.21
C GLY A 175 25.93 -3.25 -17.51
N PHE A 176 25.84 -2.42 -18.56
CA PHE A 176 26.86 -1.41 -18.86
C PHE A 176 27.04 -0.49 -17.64
N ARG A 177 28.25 -0.46 -17.07
CA ARG A 177 28.59 0.35 -15.88
C ARG A 177 27.65 0.15 -14.69
N ALA A 178 27.05 -1.04 -14.53
CA ALA A 178 26.41 -1.41 -13.27
C ALA A 178 27.50 -1.57 -12.20
N ASP A 179 27.40 -0.88 -11.06
CA ASP A 179 28.54 -0.75 -10.16
C ASP A 179 28.17 -0.54 -8.68
N ALA A 180 29.18 -0.65 -7.82
CA ALA A 180 29.12 -0.22 -6.44
C ALA A 180 29.25 1.31 -6.33
N GLY A 181 28.56 1.91 -5.37
CA GLY A 181 28.75 3.32 -5.02
C GLY A 181 29.36 3.57 -3.64
N ALA A 182 29.72 2.50 -2.94
CA ALA A 182 30.52 2.54 -1.73
C ALA A 182 31.49 1.36 -1.69
N ASN A 183 32.53 1.45 -0.86
CA ASN A 183 33.51 0.37 -0.66
C ASN A 183 32.98 -0.67 0.34
N GLY A 184 33.45 -1.91 0.26
CA GLY A 184 33.15 -2.95 1.24
C GLY A 184 31.67 -3.35 1.32
N LEU A 185 30.93 -3.22 0.21
CA LEU A 185 29.54 -3.63 0.16
C LEU A 185 29.42 -5.16 0.18
N SER A 186 28.37 -5.65 0.83
CA SER A 186 28.03 -7.07 0.87
C SER A 186 26.58 -7.32 0.50
N ASN A 187 26.31 -8.38 -0.26
CA ASN A 187 24.96 -8.73 -0.72
C ASN A 187 24.28 -7.57 -1.48
N ALA A 188 25.06 -6.77 -2.20
CA ALA A 188 24.58 -5.62 -2.95
C ALA A 188 24.39 -6.01 -4.42
N THR A 189 23.23 -5.66 -4.97
CA THR A 189 22.86 -6.00 -6.35
C THR A 189 22.53 -4.73 -7.13
N ALA A 190 23.17 -4.52 -8.27
CA ALA A 190 22.83 -3.48 -9.23
C ALA A 190 22.59 -4.10 -10.61
N ILE A 191 21.40 -3.88 -11.17
CA ILE A 191 21.01 -4.45 -12.47
C ILE A 191 20.52 -3.33 -13.39
N GLY A 192 21.04 -3.29 -14.61
CA GLY A 192 20.71 -2.33 -15.65
C GLY A 192 21.83 -1.33 -15.93
N ASN A 193 21.66 -0.58 -17.02
CA ASN A 193 22.58 0.46 -17.45
C ASN A 193 22.82 1.50 -16.34
N ASN A 194 24.08 1.75 -15.98
CA ASN A 194 24.50 2.67 -14.93
C ASN A 194 23.80 2.45 -13.57
N ALA A 195 23.34 1.23 -13.27
CA ALA A 195 22.77 0.91 -11.96
C ALA A 195 23.84 1.06 -10.88
N ARG A 196 23.54 1.76 -9.78
CA ARG A 196 24.51 1.95 -8.69
C ARG A 196 23.91 1.67 -7.32
N VAL A 197 24.47 0.72 -6.61
CA VAL A 197 24.06 0.33 -5.25
C VAL A 197 25.02 0.90 -4.22
N ASN A 198 24.49 1.59 -3.21
CA ASN A 198 25.29 2.34 -2.23
C ASN A 198 25.31 1.71 -0.83
N VAL A 199 24.52 0.65 -0.62
CA VAL A 199 24.36 -0.01 0.68
C VAL A 199 24.32 -1.52 0.53
N SER A 200 24.75 -2.23 1.57
CA SER A 200 24.66 -3.68 1.65
C SER A 200 23.21 -4.16 1.76
N ASN A 201 22.96 -5.41 1.36
CA ASN A 201 21.64 -6.05 1.43
C ASN A 201 20.54 -5.30 0.63
N ALA A 202 20.89 -4.77 -0.53
CA ALA A 202 19.97 -3.99 -1.37
C ALA A 202 20.05 -4.38 -2.84
N VAL A 203 18.94 -4.19 -3.54
CA VAL A 203 18.83 -4.33 -4.99
C VAL A 203 18.48 -2.96 -5.59
N VAL A 204 19.27 -2.51 -6.56
CA VAL A 204 19.01 -1.28 -7.34
C VAL A 204 18.84 -1.63 -8.80
N LEU A 205 17.77 -1.14 -9.41
CA LEU A 205 17.55 -1.19 -10.84
C LEU A 205 17.89 0.16 -11.47
N GLY A 206 18.81 0.15 -12.43
CA GLY A 206 19.38 1.36 -13.05
C GLY A 206 18.48 2.03 -14.08
N ASN A 207 18.91 3.20 -14.55
CA ASN A 207 18.33 3.95 -15.67
C ASN A 207 16.80 4.14 -15.63
N GLY A 208 16.23 4.35 -14.44
CA GLY A 208 14.79 4.58 -14.29
C GLY A 208 13.91 3.38 -14.66
N ALA A 209 14.44 2.15 -14.58
CA ALA A 209 13.73 0.93 -14.94
C ALA A 209 12.36 0.82 -14.23
N ASN A 210 11.37 0.35 -14.99
CA ASN A 210 10.07 -0.07 -14.50
C ASN A 210 10.06 -1.59 -14.30
N VAL A 211 9.54 -2.05 -13.16
CA VAL A 211 9.39 -3.46 -12.82
C VAL A 211 7.97 -3.91 -13.13
N GLY A 212 7.84 -4.81 -14.10
CA GLY A 212 6.60 -5.51 -14.39
C GLY A 212 6.59 -6.90 -13.79
N ILE A 213 5.59 -7.21 -12.96
CA ILE A 213 5.31 -8.57 -12.48
C ILE A 213 4.01 -9.02 -13.14
N GLY A 214 4.10 -10.02 -14.03
CA GLY A 214 2.94 -10.46 -14.85
C GLY A 214 2.56 -9.50 -15.98
N THR A 215 3.40 -8.50 -16.28
CA THR A 215 3.25 -7.59 -17.44
C THR A 215 4.61 -7.36 -18.10
N SER A 216 4.64 -7.37 -19.44
CA SER A 216 5.82 -7.07 -20.25
C SER A 216 5.97 -5.58 -20.60
N SER A 217 4.97 -4.76 -20.27
CA SER A 217 4.94 -3.32 -20.60
C SER A 217 4.53 -2.48 -19.39
N PRO A 218 5.36 -2.43 -18.33
CA PRO A 218 5.04 -1.66 -17.13
C PRO A 218 5.10 -0.14 -17.40
N THR A 219 4.03 0.58 -17.07
CA THR A 219 3.91 2.04 -17.27
C THR A 219 4.31 2.86 -16.04
N VAL A 220 4.46 2.20 -14.89
CA VAL A 220 4.89 2.79 -13.62
C VAL A 220 6.09 2.01 -13.05
N ARG A 221 6.76 2.57 -12.04
CA ARG A 221 8.00 2.00 -11.48
C ARG A 221 7.85 0.56 -11.00
N LEU A 222 6.71 0.22 -10.41
CA LEU A 222 6.34 -1.14 -10.05
C LEU A 222 4.89 -1.37 -10.45
N GLN A 223 4.66 -2.27 -11.38
CA GLN A 223 3.33 -2.67 -11.84
C GLN A 223 3.17 -4.18 -11.69
N ILE A 224 2.11 -4.60 -10.99
CA ILE A 224 1.79 -6.00 -10.76
C ILE A 224 0.45 -6.29 -11.43
N ASN A 225 0.44 -7.24 -12.37
CA ASN A 225 -0.77 -7.74 -13.01
C ASN A 225 -0.89 -9.24 -12.74
N THR A 226 -1.79 -9.62 -11.85
CA THR A 226 -2.02 -11.03 -11.47
C THR A 226 -2.85 -11.81 -12.49
N GLY A 227 -3.53 -11.12 -13.42
CA GLY A 227 -4.50 -11.72 -14.33
C GLY A 227 -5.80 -12.18 -13.66
N VAL A 228 -5.97 -11.95 -12.35
CA VAL A 228 -7.14 -12.38 -11.57
C VAL A 228 -7.77 -11.18 -10.86
N ALA A 229 -9.07 -10.98 -11.09
CA ALA A 229 -9.82 -9.91 -10.45
C ALA A 229 -9.73 -9.99 -8.91
N ASN A 230 -9.65 -8.82 -8.25
CA ASN A 230 -9.59 -8.69 -6.79
C ASN A 230 -8.35 -9.31 -6.12
N GLN A 231 -7.26 -9.56 -6.86
CA GLN A 231 -5.98 -9.98 -6.29
C GLN A 231 -4.88 -8.95 -6.58
N SER A 232 -4.38 -8.28 -5.53
CA SER A 232 -3.33 -7.26 -5.66
C SER A 232 -1.97 -7.83 -6.09
N GLY A 233 -1.73 -9.12 -5.83
CA GLY A 233 -0.42 -9.75 -5.98
C GLY A 233 0.60 -9.36 -4.90
N VAL A 234 0.22 -8.49 -3.96
CA VAL A 234 1.05 -8.08 -2.81
C VAL A 234 0.49 -8.72 -1.55
N ARG A 235 1.27 -9.61 -0.92
CA ARG A 235 0.95 -10.21 0.38
C ARG A 235 2.02 -9.83 1.40
N LEU A 236 1.61 -9.22 2.50
CA LEU A 236 2.47 -8.92 3.65
C LEU A 236 2.21 -9.97 4.73
N GLU A 237 3.20 -10.83 4.97
CA GLU A 237 3.11 -11.89 5.98
C GLU A 237 3.77 -11.45 7.30
N ASN A 238 3.46 -12.17 8.39
CA ASN A 238 3.99 -11.91 9.74
C ASN A 238 3.59 -10.55 10.36
N LEU A 239 2.55 -9.91 9.85
CA LEU A 239 1.87 -8.81 10.54
C LEU A 239 0.93 -9.38 11.60
N THR A 240 1.04 -8.88 12.83
CA THR A 240 0.19 -9.29 13.96
C THR A 240 -0.51 -8.09 14.58
N SER A 241 -1.48 -8.33 15.47
CA SER A 241 -2.08 -7.26 16.27
C SER A 241 -1.08 -6.55 17.20
N ALA A 242 0.08 -7.15 17.45
CA ALA A 242 1.18 -6.56 18.21
C ALA A 242 2.19 -5.79 17.34
N SER A 243 2.06 -5.81 16.01
CA SER A 243 2.91 -5.01 15.12
C SER A 243 2.72 -3.51 15.46
N PRO A 244 3.78 -2.79 15.86
CA PRO A 244 3.61 -1.52 16.53
C PRO A 244 3.12 -0.43 15.58
N ALA A 245 1.98 0.18 15.91
CA ALA A 245 1.61 1.50 15.39
C ALA A 245 2.44 2.54 16.17
N THR A 246 3.74 2.64 15.87
CA THR A 246 4.73 3.45 16.62
C THR A 246 4.44 4.95 16.67
N ALA A 247 3.41 5.44 15.97
CA ALA A 247 2.96 6.83 16.09
C ALA A 247 1.50 6.89 16.55
N LEU A 248 1.28 7.41 17.77
CA LEU A 248 -0.04 7.86 18.21
C LEU A 248 -0.53 8.93 17.22
N ASN A 249 -1.82 8.90 16.83
CA ASN A 249 -2.45 9.84 15.86
C ASN A 249 -2.12 9.63 14.37
N GLN A 250 -1.91 8.39 13.90
CA GLN A 250 -1.85 8.09 12.47
C GLN A 250 -3.19 8.40 11.79
N THR A 251 -3.29 9.57 11.15
CA THR A 251 -4.44 9.93 10.31
C THR A 251 -4.22 9.57 8.85
N LYS A 252 -3.10 8.93 8.48
CA LYS A 252 -2.74 8.61 7.10
C LYS A 252 -2.59 7.11 6.89
N PHE A 253 -3.03 6.60 5.74
CA PHE A 253 -2.91 5.19 5.37
C PHE A 253 -2.79 5.04 3.85
N LEU A 254 -2.20 3.93 3.38
CA LEU A 254 -2.15 3.61 1.96
C LEU A 254 -3.47 2.96 1.52
N THR A 255 -4.00 3.41 0.39
CA THR A 255 -5.16 2.81 -0.29
C THR A 255 -4.94 2.86 -1.80
N VAL A 256 -5.94 2.50 -2.61
CA VAL A 256 -5.87 2.59 -4.08
C VAL A 256 -6.94 3.53 -4.64
N ASP A 257 -6.65 4.18 -5.76
CA ASP A 257 -7.64 4.95 -6.54
C ASP A 257 -8.46 4.03 -7.49
N GLY A 258 -9.40 4.61 -8.25
CA GLY A 258 -10.22 3.88 -9.22
C GLY A 258 -9.44 3.28 -10.40
N SER A 259 -8.16 3.63 -10.56
CA SER A 259 -7.23 3.04 -11.54
C SER A 259 -6.28 2.01 -10.91
N GLY A 260 -6.41 1.74 -9.61
CA GLY A 260 -5.57 0.79 -8.87
C GLY A 260 -4.21 1.33 -8.40
N ASN A 261 -3.95 2.63 -8.53
CA ASN A 261 -2.68 3.22 -8.07
C ASN A 261 -2.68 3.37 -6.54
N VAL A 262 -1.54 3.08 -5.90
CA VAL A 262 -1.39 3.30 -4.45
C VAL A 262 -1.35 4.80 -4.15
N ILE A 263 -2.26 5.27 -3.30
CA ILE A 263 -2.38 6.66 -2.84
C ILE A 263 -2.37 6.75 -1.31
N LEU A 264 -2.00 7.92 -0.78
CA LEU A 264 -2.02 8.22 0.65
C LEU A 264 -3.35 8.87 1.03
N ALA A 265 -4.23 8.14 1.71
CA ALA A 265 -5.51 8.65 2.21
C ALA A 265 -5.38 9.17 3.65
N SER A 266 -6.36 9.98 4.08
CA SER A 266 -6.37 10.52 5.44
C SER A 266 -7.76 10.58 6.10
N THR A 267 -7.82 10.25 7.39
CA THR A 267 -9.05 10.24 8.21
C THR A 267 -9.49 11.61 8.71
N THR A 268 -8.61 12.62 8.70
CA THR A 268 -8.92 14.00 9.10
C THR A 268 -9.81 14.76 8.11
N SER A 269 -9.98 14.22 6.90
CA SER A 269 -10.72 14.84 5.80
C SER A 269 -12.16 14.33 5.68
N GLY A 270 -12.68 13.67 6.72
CA GLY A 270 -14.04 13.12 6.72
C GLY A 270 -14.19 11.93 5.78
N GLY A 271 -14.43 10.77 6.37
CA GLY A 271 -14.93 9.61 5.64
C GLY A 271 -13.86 8.59 5.31
N ARG A 272 -13.95 7.46 6.01
CA ARG A 272 -13.83 6.18 5.32
C ARG A 272 -14.79 6.24 4.13
N ILE A 273 -14.29 6.48 2.92
CA ILE A 273 -14.98 5.96 1.73
C ILE A 273 -14.52 4.52 1.62
N ALA A 274 -15.08 3.69 2.51
CA ALA A 274 -15.33 2.32 2.09
C ALA A 274 -16.30 2.44 0.91
N ALA A 275 -16.00 1.71 -0.16
CA ALA A 275 -16.80 1.52 -1.36
C ALA A 275 -18.25 2.00 -1.23
N GLU A 276 -18.59 3.04 -1.99
CA GLU A 276 -19.95 3.43 -2.39
C GLU A 276 -21.03 3.30 -1.30
N ALA A 277 -21.13 4.31 -0.43
CA ALA A 277 -22.35 4.58 0.30
C ALA A 277 -22.67 6.07 0.13
N GLU A 278 -23.73 6.36 -0.62
CA GLU A 278 -24.25 7.70 -0.86
C GLU A 278 -24.35 8.49 0.45
N SER A 279 -23.75 9.69 0.48
CA SER A 279 -23.80 10.55 1.64
C SER A 279 -25.21 11.13 1.78
N LEU A 280 -26.08 10.47 2.55
CA LEU A 280 -27.48 10.89 2.74
C LEU A 280 -27.64 12.28 3.40
N TRP A 281 -26.57 12.76 4.07
CA TRP A 281 -26.57 13.99 4.87
C TRP A 281 -25.35 14.86 4.57
N GLN A 282 -25.57 16.16 4.40
CA GLN A 282 -24.53 17.17 4.21
C GLN A 282 -24.66 18.31 5.21
N ARG A 283 -23.52 18.86 5.65
CA ARG A 283 -23.48 20.05 6.49
C ARG A 283 -23.50 21.31 5.60
N LYS A 284 -24.51 22.17 5.78
CA LYS A 284 -24.60 23.49 5.14
C LYS A 284 -24.44 24.58 6.21
N GLY A 285 -23.21 25.06 6.38
CA GLY A 285 -22.86 26.01 7.43
C GLY A 285 -22.97 25.39 8.83
N ARG A 286 -23.92 25.87 9.64
CA ARG A 286 -24.24 25.33 10.98
C ARG A 286 -25.38 24.29 10.97
N TYR A 287 -25.95 24.01 9.80
CA TYR A 287 -27.12 23.14 9.65
C TYR A 287 -26.71 21.78 9.08
N LEU A 288 -27.36 20.71 9.54
CA LEU A 288 -27.33 19.41 8.90
C LEU A 288 -28.54 19.32 7.96
N THR A 289 -28.33 18.98 6.69
CA THR A 289 -29.36 18.93 5.66
C THR A 289 -29.31 17.60 4.92
N SER A 290 -30.47 17.01 4.61
CA SER A 290 -30.51 15.82 3.74
C SER A 290 -30.17 16.21 2.31
N GLN A 291 -29.38 15.41 1.59
CA GLN A 291 -29.03 15.70 0.20
C GLN A 291 -30.21 15.53 -0.77
N ALA A 292 -31.10 14.57 -0.51
CA ALA A 292 -32.26 14.27 -1.35
C ALA A 292 -33.60 14.64 -0.69
N ASP A 293 -33.56 15.52 0.31
CA ASP A 293 -34.75 16.00 1.02
C ASP A 293 -35.53 14.85 1.73
N ASN A 294 -34.81 13.79 2.08
CA ASN A 294 -35.32 12.57 2.69
C ASN A 294 -35.83 12.83 4.12
N ALA A 295 -36.83 12.05 4.52
CA ALA A 295 -37.35 12.09 5.88
C ALA A 295 -36.41 11.43 6.90
N VAL A 296 -36.51 11.83 8.17
CA VAL A 296 -35.80 11.25 9.32
C VAL A 296 -36.70 10.22 10.00
N ILE A 297 -36.19 9.01 10.17
CA ILE A 297 -36.86 7.92 10.89
C ILE A 297 -35.98 7.51 12.05
N ILE A 298 -36.51 7.57 13.27
CA ILE A 298 -35.87 7.06 14.50
C ILE A 298 -36.68 5.85 14.96
N GLY A 299 -36.14 4.65 14.79
CA GLY A 299 -36.82 3.39 15.10
C GLY A 299 -36.36 2.24 14.20
N SER A 300 -36.58 1.00 14.60
CA SER A 300 -36.32 -0.19 13.79
C SER A 300 -37.65 -0.71 13.24
N ASN A 301 -37.73 -0.90 11.91
CA ASN A 301 -38.91 -1.37 11.14
C ASN A 301 -39.85 -0.32 10.54
N VAL A 302 -39.41 0.94 10.37
CA VAL A 302 -40.15 1.93 9.58
C VAL A 302 -39.34 2.30 8.34
N SER A 303 -39.85 1.95 7.16
CA SER A 303 -39.15 2.16 5.87
C SER A 303 -39.56 3.45 5.14
N ARG A 304 -40.65 4.10 5.58
CA ARG A 304 -41.13 5.37 5.05
C ARG A 304 -41.92 6.13 6.11
N THR A 305 -41.87 7.46 6.07
CA THR A 305 -42.78 8.28 6.86
C THR A 305 -44.19 8.28 6.23
N PRO A 306 -45.26 8.46 7.03
CA PRO A 306 -46.57 8.78 6.48
C PRO A 306 -46.54 10.06 5.64
N ALA A 307 -47.43 10.16 4.64
CA ALA A 307 -47.51 11.34 3.78
C ALA A 307 -47.70 12.62 4.61
N GLY A 308 -46.89 13.64 4.34
CA GLY A 308 -46.91 14.93 5.06
C GLY A 308 -45.94 15.04 6.25
N TYR A 309 -45.24 13.97 6.63
CA TYR A 309 -44.29 13.99 7.76
C TYR A 309 -42.83 13.84 7.30
N ARG A 310 -41.96 14.68 7.85
CA ARG A 310 -40.50 14.63 7.60
C ARG A 310 -39.68 14.04 8.75
N LEU A 311 -40.30 13.88 9.92
CA LEU A 311 -39.70 13.26 11.11
C LEU A 311 -40.70 12.26 11.68
N TYR A 312 -40.28 11.02 11.84
CA TYR A 312 -41.03 9.97 12.53
C TYR A 312 -40.14 9.38 13.63
N VAL A 313 -40.70 9.24 14.83
CA VAL A 313 -40.01 8.68 15.99
C VAL A 313 -40.87 7.57 16.59
N GLN A 314 -40.40 6.33 16.48
CA GLN A 314 -41.00 5.18 17.14
C GLN A 314 -40.79 5.31 18.66
N GLU A 315 -41.75 4.86 19.47
CA GLU A 315 -41.72 4.93 20.94
C GLU A 315 -41.78 6.34 21.55
N GLY A 316 -41.98 7.37 20.73
CA GLY A 316 -42.28 8.74 21.18
C GLY A 316 -41.05 9.61 21.44
N ILE A 317 -41.28 10.81 21.99
CA ILE A 317 -40.25 11.82 22.21
C ILE A 317 -40.33 12.28 23.67
N LEU A 318 -39.25 12.07 24.44
CA LEU A 318 -39.07 12.71 25.74
C LEU A 318 -38.36 14.06 25.55
N THR A 319 -38.98 15.15 25.98
CA THR A 319 -38.42 16.50 25.80
C THR A 319 -38.88 17.45 26.90
N GLU A 320 -38.02 18.40 27.26
CA GLU A 320 -38.33 19.43 28.26
C GLU A 320 -39.30 20.49 27.73
N LYS A 321 -39.34 20.71 26.40
CA LYS A 321 -40.18 21.75 25.79
C LYS A 321 -40.49 21.46 24.33
N VAL A 322 -41.78 21.54 23.99
CA VAL A 322 -42.27 21.57 22.61
C VAL A 322 -42.94 22.91 22.35
N LYS A 323 -42.56 23.59 21.25
CA LYS A 323 -43.30 24.74 20.72
C LYS A 323 -43.83 24.38 19.35
N VAL A 324 -45.15 24.33 19.21
CA VAL A 324 -45.82 24.13 17.92
C VAL A 324 -46.26 25.50 17.40
N ALA A 325 -45.65 25.95 16.31
CA ALA A 325 -46.02 27.21 15.68
C ALA A 325 -47.23 27.00 14.75
N VAL A 326 -48.14 27.97 14.75
CA VAL A 326 -49.28 27.98 13.83
C VAL A 326 -48.84 28.56 12.50
N LYS A 327 -49.33 27.98 11.40
CA LYS A 327 -48.95 28.40 10.05
C LYS A 327 -49.46 29.81 9.70
N ASN A 328 -50.61 30.21 10.24
CA ASN A 328 -51.25 31.51 10.02
C ASN A 328 -52.27 31.81 11.13
N THR A 329 -52.69 33.06 11.26
CA THR A 329 -53.64 33.50 12.31
C THR A 329 -55.07 32.96 12.13
N GLY A 330 -55.44 32.49 10.94
CA GLY A 330 -56.78 31.96 10.66
C GLY A 330 -57.03 30.56 11.25
N GLU A 331 -55.98 29.86 11.68
CA GLU A 331 -56.08 28.55 12.34
C GLU A 331 -56.19 28.66 13.88
N TRP A 332 -56.07 29.87 14.43
CA TRP A 332 -56.28 30.13 15.86
C TRP A 332 -57.75 30.52 16.14
N SER A 333 -58.35 29.92 17.17
CA SER A 333 -59.74 30.19 17.53
C SER A 333 -59.86 31.50 18.32
N ASP A 334 -60.13 32.60 17.62
CA ASP A 334 -60.47 33.92 18.22
C ASP A 334 -61.76 34.49 17.59
N HIS A 335 -62.81 33.67 17.51
CA HIS A 335 -64.02 34.01 16.76
C HIS A 335 -65.34 33.81 17.51
N VAL A 336 -65.33 33.14 18.68
CA VAL A 336 -66.55 32.84 19.45
C VAL A 336 -67.15 34.10 20.08
N PHE A 337 -66.33 35.11 20.37
CA PHE A 337 -66.79 36.40 20.87
C PHE A 337 -67.21 37.39 19.77
N ALA A 338 -67.12 37.03 18.49
CA ALA A 338 -67.56 37.90 17.41
C ALA A 338 -69.08 38.13 17.50
N PRO A 339 -69.59 39.35 17.23
CA PRO A 339 -71.04 39.64 17.27
C PRO A 339 -71.88 38.78 16.33
N THR A 340 -71.25 38.18 15.31
CA THR A 340 -71.86 37.31 14.31
C THR A 340 -71.83 35.83 14.69
N TYR A 341 -71.21 35.46 15.81
CA TYR A 341 -71.11 34.07 16.24
C TYR A 341 -72.46 33.55 16.73
N LYS A 342 -72.92 32.43 16.16
CA LYS A 342 -74.19 31.79 16.50
C LYS A 342 -73.96 30.71 17.55
N LEU A 343 -74.19 31.04 18.81
CA LEU A 343 -74.13 30.07 19.91
C LEU A 343 -75.25 29.03 19.75
N VAL A 344 -74.85 27.76 19.64
CA VAL A 344 -75.79 26.63 19.50
C VAL A 344 -76.65 26.52 20.77
N PRO A 345 -77.96 26.28 20.71
CA PRO A 345 -78.76 26.05 21.91
C PRO A 345 -78.32 24.78 22.66
N LEU A 346 -78.32 24.80 24.00
CA LEU A 346 -77.90 23.65 24.82
C LEU A 346 -78.69 22.37 24.53
N ALA A 347 -79.96 22.48 24.15
CA ALA A 347 -80.79 21.34 23.75
C ALA A 347 -80.26 20.64 22.47
N GLU A 348 -79.70 21.40 21.53
CA GLU A 348 -79.09 20.84 20.31
C GLU A 348 -77.72 20.22 20.62
N VAL A 349 -76.95 20.84 21.53
CA VAL A 349 -75.68 20.28 22.02
C VAL A 349 -75.93 18.94 22.74
N GLU A 350 -76.95 18.87 23.58
CA GLU A 350 -77.35 17.63 24.28
C GLU A 350 -77.72 16.52 23.29
N GLN A 351 -78.54 16.83 22.28
CA GLN A 351 -78.87 15.86 21.21
C GLN A 351 -77.62 15.39 20.47
N HIS A 352 -76.66 16.27 20.20
CA HIS A 352 -75.41 15.90 19.53
C HIS A 352 -74.58 14.95 20.40
N ILE A 353 -74.42 15.24 21.69
CA ILE A 353 -73.69 14.38 22.63
C ILE A 353 -74.36 13.01 22.73
N GLN A 354 -75.69 12.94 22.82
CA GLN A 354 -76.42 11.67 22.87
C GLN A 354 -76.25 10.84 21.60
N ARG A 355 -76.13 11.48 20.42
CA ARG A 355 -75.96 10.78 19.13
C ARG A 355 -74.52 10.38 18.81
N HIS A 356 -73.54 11.22 19.18
CA HIS A 356 -72.15 11.08 18.74
C HIS A 356 -71.16 10.80 19.86
N GLY A 357 -71.54 10.99 21.13
CA GLY A 357 -70.70 10.70 22.29
C GLY A 357 -69.55 11.69 22.53
N HIS A 358 -69.52 12.82 21.82
CA HIS A 358 -68.52 13.88 21.98
C HIS A 358 -69.15 15.26 21.72
N LEU A 359 -68.42 16.33 22.05
CA LEU A 359 -68.87 17.70 21.79
C LEU A 359 -68.84 18.03 20.28
N PRO A 360 -69.73 18.92 19.80
CA PRO A 360 -69.72 19.37 18.41
C PRO A 360 -68.36 19.93 17.99
N GLY A 361 -67.78 19.36 16.92
CA GLY A 361 -66.49 19.80 16.37
C GLY A 361 -65.25 19.30 17.12
N VAL A 362 -65.39 18.58 18.23
CA VAL A 362 -64.28 17.86 18.88
C VAL A 362 -64.16 16.47 18.23
N PRO A 363 -62.96 16.01 17.83
CA PRO A 363 -62.79 14.68 17.25
C PRO A 363 -63.22 13.56 18.19
N SER A 364 -63.80 12.50 17.63
CA SER A 364 -64.10 11.27 18.39
C SER A 364 -62.82 10.52 18.78
N ALA A 365 -62.89 9.67 19.81
CA ALA A 365 -61.76 8.82 20.21
C ALA A 365 -61.24 7.95 19.07
N LYS A 366 -62.12 7.45 18.20
CA LYS A 366 -61.74 6.67 17.01
C LYS A 366 -60.92 7.49 16.01
N GLN A 367 -61.35 8.73 15.74
CA GLN A 367 -60.61 9.63 14.85
C GLN A 367 -59.22 9.98 15.41
N MET A 368 -59.10 10.15 16.73
CA MET A 368 -57.80 10.42 17.36
C MET A 368 -56.81 9.26 17.25
N VAL A 369 -57.29 8.01 17.32
CA VAL A 369 -56.44 6.82 17.13
C VAL A 369 -55.97 6.68 15.67
N GLU A 370 -56.85 6.97 14.71
CA GLU A 370 -56.54 6.81 13.28
C GLU A 370 -55.67 7.95 12.71
N GLN A 371 -55.93 9.20 13.13
CA GLN A 371 -55.33 10.41 12.53
C GLN A 371 -54.26 11.06 13.42
N GLY A 372 -54.16 10.66 14.68
CA GLY A 372 -53.29 11.28 15.67
C GLY A 372 -53.86 12.60 16.23
N ASN A 373 -53.24 13.10 17.29
CA ASN A 373 -53.60 14.36 17.92
C ASN A 373 -52.76 15.51 17.36
N ASP A 374 -53.38 16.40 16.60
CA ASP A 374 -52.80 17.70 16.27
C ASP A 374 -52.95 18.63 17.48
N LEU A 375 -51.86 18.76 18.25
CA LEU A 375 -51.83 19.57 19.48
C LEU A 375 -52.35 20.99 19.25
N HIS A 376 -51.99 21.62 18.14
CA HIS A 376 -52.42 22.99 17.86
C HIS A 376 -53.93 23.06 17.63
N ARG A 377 -54.48 22.18 16.78
CA ARG A 377 -55.92 22.16 16.50
C ARG A 377 -56.74 21.80 17.72
N THR A 378 -56.26 20.85 18.54
CA THR A 378 -56.94 20.44 19.76
C THR A 378 -56.93 21.56 20.78
N ASP A 379 -55.82 22.26 20.98
CA ASP A 379 -55.76 23.43 21.88
C ASP A 379 -56.68 24.55 21.41
N ALA A 380 -56.69 24.86 20.10
CA ALA A 380 -57.60 25.86 19.54
C ALA A 380 -59.08 25.47 19.71
N LYS A 381 -59.41 24.19 19.52
CA LYS A 381 -60.78 23.69 19.69
C LYS A 381 -61.22 23.65 21.15
N LEU A 382 -60.31 23.32 22.06
CA LEU A 382 -60.56 23.40 23.50
C LEU A 382 -60.83 24.85 23.92
N LEU A 383 -60.05 25.81 23.39
CA LEU A 383 -60.30 27.23 23.63
C LEU A 383 -61.68 27.65 23.12
N GLU A 384 -62.05 27.29 21.89
CA GLU A 384 -63.40 27.54 21.33
C GLU A 384 -64.51 27.05 22.27
N LYS A 385 -64.36 25.84 22.84
CA LYS A 385 -65.35 25.27 23.77
C LYS A 385 -65.36 25.92 25.14
N ILE A 386 -64.22 26.40 25.63
CA ILE A 386 -64.16 27.22 26.84
C ILE A 386 -64.88 28.56 26.62
N GLU A 387 -64.73 29.17 25.44
CA GLU A 387 -65.42 30.41 25.08
C GLU A 387 -66.94 30.20 24.96
N GLU A 388 -67.40 29.13 24.29
CA GLU A 388 -68.81 28.75 24.23
C GLU A 388 -69.39 28.51 25.64
N LEU A 389 -68.67 27.77 26.49
CA LEU A 389 -69.05 27.53 27.87
C LEU A 389 -69.19 28.84 28.65
N THR A 390 -68.27 29.78 28.45
CA THR A 390 -68.31 31.10 29.07
C THR A 390 -69.58 31.87 28.65
N LEU A 391 -69.98 31.80 27.37
CA LEU A 391 -71.23 32.41 26.91
C LEU A 391 -72.47 31.75 27.54
N TYR A 392 -72.50 30.43 27.69
CA TYR A 392 -73.60 29.75 28.39
C TYR A 392 -73.70 30.14 29.86
N VAL A 393 -72.56 30.24 30.57
CA VAL A 393 -72.51 30.68 31.96
C VAL A 393 -73.01 32.12 32.10
N LEU A 394 -72.60 33.03 31.21
CA LEU A 394 -73.11 34.41 31.20
C LEU A 394 -74.62 34.48 30.94
N LYS A 395 -75.14 33.62 30.04
CA LYS A 395 -76.59 33.52 29.79
C LYS A 395 -77.33 33.02 31.02
N GLN A 396 -76.85 31.95 31.66
CA GLN A 396 -77.42 31.41 32.89
C GLN A 396 -77.40 32.45 34.02
N GLN A 397 -76.29 33.19 34.20
CA GLN A 397 -76.19 34.23 35.22
C GLN A 397 -77.26 35.32 35.04
N LYS A 398 -77.50 35.78 33.79
CA LYS A 398 -78.56 36.74 33.47
C LYS A 398 -79.96 36.20 33.76
N GLU A 399 -80.22 34.95 33.41
CA GLU A 399 -81.50 34.28 33.73
C GLU A 399 -81.69 34.16 35.24
N LEU A 400 -80.63 33.82 35.99
CA LEU A 400 -80.65 33.68 37.45
C LEU A 400 -80.87 35.03 38.15
N GLU A 401 -80.28 36.11 37.64
CA GLU A 401 -80.55 37.48 38.09
C GLU A 401 -82.00 37.90 37.82
N SER A 402 -82.53 37.61 36.62
CA SER A 402 -83.94 37.84 36.28
C SER A 402 -84.87 37.07 37.23
N ILE A 403 -84.59 35.79 37.51
CA ILE A 403 -85.37 34.97 38.44
C ILE A 403 -85.27 35.52 39.87
N LYS A 404 -84.10 35.99 40.32
CA LYS A 404 -83.94 36.63 41.64
C LYS A 404 -84.77 37.90 41.75
N GLN A 405 -84.78 38.72 40.70
CA GLN A 405 -85.55 39.96 40.65
C GLN A 405 -87.06 39.68 40.65
N GLN A 406 -87.52 38.71 39.86
CA GLN A 406 -88.90 38.23 39.88
C GLN A 406 -89.30 37.69 41.26
N ASN A 407 -88.44 36.90 41.91
CA ASN A 407 -88.69 36.39 43.27
C ASN A 407 -88.74 37.51 44.32
N GLN A 408 -87.95 38.57 44.18
CA GLN A 408 -88.05 39.75 45.05
C GLN A 408 -89.37 40.48 44.87
N GLN A 409 -89.82 40.69 43.62
CA GLN A 409 -91.13 41.26 43.32
C GLN A 409 -92.27 40.41 43.88
N MET A 410 -92.23 39.09 43.66
CA MET A 410 -93.23 38.16 44.19
C MET A 410 -93.29 38.17 45.72
N LYS A 411 -92.15 38.26 46.41
CA LYS A 411 -92.10 38.38 47.87
C LYS A 411 -92.71 39.69 48.37
N GLN A 412 -92.51 40.80 47.64
CA GLN A 412 -93.16 42.07 47.95
C GLN A 412 -94.68 41.99 47.77
N GLU A 413 -95.15 41.43 46.66
CA GLU A 413 -96.58 41.24 46.41
C GLU A 413 -97.27 40.35 47.46
N VAL A 414 -96.62 39.25 47.88
CA VAL A 414 -97.12 38.37 48.94
C VAL A 414 -97.13 39.08 50.30
N SER A 415 -96.15 39.94 50.59
CA SER A 415 -96.14 40.77 51.80
C SER A 415 -97.30 41.78 51.81
N ASP A 416 -97.54 42.45 50.68
CA ASP A 416 -98.65 43.40 50.53
C ASP A 416 -100.01 42.71 50.62
N LEU A 417 -100.17 41.51 50.08
CA LEU A 417 -101.38 40.69 50.22
C LEU A 417 -101.60 40.23 51.66
N ARG A 418 -100.54 39.83 52.39
CA ARG A 418 -100.64 39.50 53.81
C ARG A 418 -101.01 40.71 54.67
N ALA A 419 -100.52 41.90 54.33
CA ALA A 419 -100.93 43.15 54.99
C ALA A 419 -102.41 43.50 54.73
N ARG A 420 -102.99 43.03 53.61
CA ARG A 420 -104.42 43.23 53.28
C ARG A 420 -105.36 42.17 53.86
N LEU A 421 -104.86 40.99 54.23
CA LEU A 421 -105.63 39.88 54.82
C LEU A 421 -105.48 39.75 56.34
N GLY A 422 -104.69 40.63 56.96
CA GLY A 422 -104.47 40.72 58.40
C GLY A 422 -105.24 41.86 59.07
N HIS A 423 -106.57 41.81 58.99
CA HIS A 423 -107.52 42.27 60.01
C HIS A 423 -108.74 41.37 59.96
#